data_AF-A0A9N9URB8-F1
#
_entry.id   AF-A0A9N9URB8-F1
#
_cell.length_a   1.000
_cell.length_b   1.000
_cell.length_c   1.000
_cell.angle_alpha   90.00
_cell.angle_beta   90.00
_cell.angle_gamma   90.00
#
_symmetry.space_group_name_H-M   'P 1'
#
loop_
_entity.id
_entity.type
_entity.pdbx_description
1 polymer ?
#
loop_
_entity_poly.entity_id
_entity_poly.type
_entity_poly.pdbx_seq_one_letter_code
_entity_poly.pdbx_strand_id
1 'polypeptide(L)'
;MALVPPLLRIMAVLAHSLILLIVFSPSAHASGVKAPSTITAGQNATISITETIPKDSENWSKYDGYRLYLALTPPGWGTGPECWLANNLDLSPQTVNIVIPPDVAPNNTKIEIADSFIKKGSKKESGYSYSGTITFLGGNGTWSQRELNGRSMTNANRLPCFLLGCVRQCNDRYYTGEKSSEKAADDCSEQCLKNSGESSMGHLSLVALLMGIVTWRLAQLVL
;
A
#
# COMPACT_ATOMS: atom_id res chain seq x y z
N MET A 1 -58.42 -68.73 39.12
CA MET A 1 -58.27 -68.49 37.68
C MET A 1 -59.01 -67.22 37.33
N ALA A 2 -58.28 -66.12 37.13
CA ALA A 2 -58.76 -64.90 36.51
C ALA A 2 -57.52 -64.15 36.01
N LEU A 3 -57.41 -64.00 34.70
CA LEU A 3 -56.38 -63.21 34.03
C LEU A 3 -56.67 -61.71 34.19
N VAL A 4 -55.65 -60.94 34.56
CA VAL A 4 -55.59 -59.49 34.35
C VAL A 4 -54.17 -59.14 33.88
N PRO A 5 -54.00 -58.53 32.70
CA PRO A 5 -52.72 -57.94 32.28
C PRO A 5 -52.72 -56.43 32.52
N PRO A 6 -51.54 -55.86 32.81
CA PRO A 6 -51.15 -54.61 32.14
C PRO A 6 -49.67 -54.70 31.72
N LEU A 7 -49.32 -54.42 30.46
CA LEU A 7 -49.02 -53.09 29.92
C LEU A 7 -48.01 -52.29 30.77
N LEU A 8 -47.01 -51.74 30.07
CA LEU A 8 -45.88 -50.89 30.50
C LEU A 8 -44.61 -51.59 31.00
N ARG A 9 -43.63 -51.73 30.10
CA ARG A 9 -42.22 -51.34 30.26
C ARG A 9 -41.65 -51.07 28.86
N ILE A 10 -40.79 -50.11 28.52
CA ILE A 10 -40.25 -48.87 29.10
C ILE A 10 -39.30 -48.35 27.98
N MET A 11 -39.43 -47.06 27.64
CA MET A 11 -38.35 -46.15 27.22
C MET A 11 -37.62 -46.40 25.88
N ALA A 12 -38.13 -45.76 24.83
CA ALA A 12 -37.34 -45.30 23.69
C ALA A 12 -36.37 -44.19 24.16
N VAL A 13 -35.07 -44.45 24.10
CA VAL A 13 -34.02 -43.44 24.30
C VAL A 13 -33.74 -42.78 22.96
N LEU A 14 -34.46 -41.69 22.66
CA LEU A 14 -34.21 -40.81 21.53
C LEU A 14 -33.21 -39.73 21.97
N ALA A 15 -31.92 -40.07 21.88
CA ALA A 15 -30.82 -39.15 22.12
C ALA A 15 -30.76 -38.09 20.99
N HIS A 16 -31.35 -36.93 21.26
CA HIS A 16 -31.26 -35.77 20.38
C HIS A 16 -29.86 -35.15 20.49
N SER A 17 -29.00 -35.46 19.53
CA SER A 17 -27.69 -34.83 19.36
C SER A 17 -27.89 -33.42 18.79
N LEU A 18 -27.89 -32.41 19.66
CA LEU A 18 -27.96 -31.00 19.27
C LEU A 18 -26.56 -30.56 18.79
N ILE A 19 -26.32 -30.62 17.48
CA ILE A 19 -25.10 -30.10 16.85
C ILE A 19 -25.20 -28.56 16.80
N LEU A 20 -24.51 -27.89 17.72
CA LEU A 20 -24.29 -26.44 17.69
C LEU A 20 -23.32 -26.10 16.55
N LEU A 21 -23.86 -25.70 15.39
CA LEU A 21 -23.10 -25.05 14.33
C LEU A 21 -22.70 -23.66 14.82
N ILE A 22 -21.47 -23.52 15.31
CA ILE A 22 -20.85 -22.23 15.55
C ILE A 22 -20.64 -21.59 14.18
N VAL A 23 -21.53 -20.68 13.82
CA VAL A 23 -21.35 -19.80 12.66
C VAL A 23 -20.19 -18.87 13.00
N PHE A 24 -18.99 -19.23 12.54
CA PHE A 24 -17.87 -18.30 12.47
C PHE A 24 -18.25 -17.21 11.47
N SER A 25 -18.79 -16.10 11.95
CA SER A 25 -18.87 -14.90 11.15
C SER A 25 -17.43 -14.45 10.86
N PRO A 26 -16.97 -14.43 9.59
CA PRO A 26 -15.70 -13.79 9.30
C PRO A 26 -15.82 -12.34 9.74
N SER A 27 -15.02 -11.94 10.73
CA SER A 27 -14.81 -10.53 11.02
C SER A 27 -14.16 -9.94 9.78
N ALA A 28 -14.96 -9.29 8.94
CA ALA A 28 -14.43 -8.38 7.94
C ALA A 28 -13.76 -7.27 8.75
N HIS A 29 -12.46 -7.40 8.99
CA HIS A 29 -11.64 -6.31 9.50
C HIS A 29 -11.73 -5.21 8.44
N ALA A 30 -12.60 -4.23 8.69
CA ALA A 30 -12.70 -3.07 7.84
C ALA A 30 -11.33 -2.38 7.88
N SER A 31 -10.62 -2.42 6.76
CA SER A 31 -9.34 -1.72 6.64
C SER A 31 -9.54 -0.24 6.95
N GLY A 32 -8.60 0.33 7.71
CA GLY A 32 -8.53 1.76 7.99
C GLY A 32 -8.25 2.59 6.74
N VAL A 33 -7.82 1.97 5.63
CA VAL A 33 -7.51 2.63 4.36
C VAL A 33 -8.54 2.27 3.30
N LYS A 34 -9.17 3.31 2.75
CA LYS A 34 -10.13 3.19 1.64
C LYS A 34 -9.58 3.89 0.41
N ALA A 35 -9.57 3.15 -0.70
CA ALA A 35 -9.15 3.61 -2.01
C ALA A 35 -10.24 3.29 -3.06
N PRO A 36 -10.28 4.01 -4.19
CA PRO A 36 -11.13 3.64 -5.31
C PRO A 36 -10.78 2.24 -5.83
N SER A 37 -11.76 1.52 -6.38
CA SER A 37 -11.54 0.20 -6.99
C SER A 37 -10.71 0.24 -8.28
N THR A 38 -10.49 1.43 -8.84
CA THR A 38 -9.69 1.68 -10.04
C THR A 38 -8.92 2.97 -9.88
N ILE A 39 -7.64 2.96 -10.23
CA ILE A 39 -6.78 4.15 -10.28
C ILE A 39 -6.09 4.18 -11.64
N THR A 40 -6.17 5.32 -12.32
CA THR A 40 -5.44 5.57 -13.56
C THR A 40 -4.11 6.24 -13.27
N ALA A 41 -3.04 5.73 -13.87
CA ALA A 41 -1.69 6.27 -13.76
C ALA A 41 -1.64 7.77 -14.11
N GLY A 42 -0.84 8.53 -13.36
CA GLY A 42 -0.65 9.96 -13.57
C GLY A 42 -1.86 10.83 -13.21
N GLN A 43 -2.99 10.24 -12.78
CA GLN A 43 -4.16 10.97 -12.33
C GLN A 43 -4.21 11.04 -10.80
N ASN A 44 -4.82 12.11 -10.27
CA ASN A 44 -5.08 12.22 -8.85
C ASN A 44 -6.11 11.17 -8.42
N ALA A 45 -5.77 10.43 -7.37
CA ALA A 45 -6.68 9.54 -6.66
C ALA A 45 -6.80 9.99 -5.21
N THR A 46 -8.02 9.92 -4.68
CA THR A 46 -8.32 10.33 -3.32
C THR A 46 -8.37 9.11 -2.41
N ILE A 47 -7.52 9.09 -1.39
CA ILE A 47 -7.40 8.02 -0.39
C ILE A 47 -7.97 8.51 0.93
N SER A 48 -8.84 7.72 1.55
CA SER A 48 -9.39 8.02 2.86
C SER A 48 -8.74 7.12 3.91
N ILE A 49 -8.13 7.73 4.91
CA ILE A 49 -7.54 7.05 6.07
C ILE A 49 -8.43 7.37 7.26
N THR A 50 -9.04 6.32 7.83
CA THR A 50 -9.89 6.41 9.03
C THR A 50 -9.27 5.74 10.24
N GLU A 51 -8.11 5.11 10.07
CA GLU A 51 -7.38 4.57 11.21
C GLU A 51 -7.02 5.71 12.18
N THR A 52 -7.01 5.42 13.47
CA THR A 52 -6.58 6.35 14.52
C THR A 52 -5.91 5.56 15.63
N ILE A 53 -4.98 6.18 16.35
CA ILE A 53 -4.39 5.58 17.55
C ILE A 53 -5.21 6.04 18.76
N PRO A 54 -5.82 5.15 19.56
CA PRO A 54 -6.47 5.53 20.80
C PRO A 54 -5.45 6.15 21.77
N LYS A 55 -5.81 7.26 22.42
CA LYS A 55 -4.91 8.00 23.33
C LYS A 55 -4.41 7.18 24.52
N ASP A 56 -5.18 6.19 24.93
CA ASP A 56 -4.93 5.26 26.01
C ASP A 56 -4.17 4.00 25.57
N SER A 57 -3.92 3.82 24.26
CA SER A 57 -3.16 2.67 23.76
C SER A 57 -1.66 2.84 23.98
N GLU A 58 -0.96 1.71 24.15
CA GLU A 58 0.50 1.67 24.23
C GLU A 58 1.20 2.25 22.98
N ASN A 59 0.47 2.33 21.86
CA ASN A 59 0.96 2.83 20.59
C ASN A 59 0.89 4.37 20.48
N TRP A 60 0.11 5.05 21.32
CA TRP A 60 -0.09 6.51 21.25
C TRP A 60 1.22 7.30 21.38
N SER A 61 2.11 6.85 22.26
CA SER A 61 3.43 7.49 22.44
C SER A 61 4.48 7.03 21.42
N LYS A 62 4.20 5.93 20.70
CA LYS A 62 5.17 5.26 19.82
C LYS A 62 5.18 5.82 18.41
N TYR A 63 4.09 6.42 17.95
CA TYR A 63 3.90 6.91 16.59
C TYR A 63 3.24 8.29 16.62
N ASP A 64 3.55 9.12 15.64
CA ASP A 64 3.03 10.49 15.51
C ASP A 64 2.70 10.85 14.05
N GLY A 65 2.62 9.86 13.17
CA GLY A 65 2.15 10.05 11.81
C GLY A 65 1.86 8.76 11.05
N TYR A 66 1.53 8.91 9.77
CA TYR A 66 1.37 7.82 8.81
C TYR A 66 2.32 7.95 7.63
N ARG A 67 2.61 6.81 7.00
CA ARG A 67 3.11 6.73 5.63
C ARG A 67 2.15 5.91 4.80
N LEU A 68 1.83 6.40 3.60
CA LEU A 68 1.12 5.64 2.58
C LEU A 68 2.11 5.00 1.62
N TYR A 69 1.85 3.75 1.27
CA TYR A 69 2.65 2.95 0.38
C TYR A 69 1.82 2.43 -0.78
N LEU A 70 2.47 2.28 -1.92
CA LEU A 70 1.99 1.41 -2.98
C LEU A 70 2.43 -0.01 -2.64
N ALA A 71 1.47 -0.89 -2.45
CA ALA A 71 1.72 -2.31 -2.33
C ALA A 71 1.47 -3.00 -3.67
N LEU A 72 2.43 -3.82 -4.08
CA LEU A 72 2.39 -4.58 -5.33
C LEU A 72 2.46 -6.07 -5.04
N THR A 73 1.98 -6.86 -6.00
CA THR A 73 2.12 -8.32 -6.01
C THR A 73 2.85 -8.73 -7.28
N PRO A 74 4.17 -8.52 -7.39
CA PRO A 74 4.90 -8.96 -8.57
C PRO A 74 4.86 -10.49 -8.69
N PRO A 75 5.00 -11.05 -9.90
CA PRO A 75 5.01 -12.49 -10.09
C PRO A 75 6.07 -13.19 -9.23
N GLY A 76 5.68 -14.27 -8.56
CA GLY A 76 6.60 -15.12 -7.79
C GLY A 76 6.69 -14.83 -6.29
N TRP A 77 5.99 -13.81 -5.77
CA TRP A 77 5.95 -13.52 -4.34
C TRP A 77 4.65 -12.81 -3.90
N GLY A 78 4.48 -12.62 -2.59
CA GLY A 78 3.26 -12.08 -1.99
C GLY A 78 3.13 -10.56 -2.11
N THR A 79 1.95 -10.04 -1.78
CA THR A 79 1.68 -8.60 -1.75
C THR A 79 2.48 -7.92 -0.65
N GLY A 80 3.13 -6.80 -0.97
CA GLY A 80 3.84 -5.99 0.02
C GLY A 80 4.14 -4.57 -0.45
N PRO A 81 4.49 -3.66 0.48
CA PRO A 81 4.90 -2.30 0.15
C PRO A 81 6.19 -2.27 -0.67
N GLU A 82 6.19 -1.59 -1.81
CA GLU A 82 7.37 -1.44 -2.67
C GLU A 82 7.95 -0.01 -2.65
N CYS A 83 7.09 0.99 -2.52
CA CYS A 83 7.46 2.39 -2.48
C CYS A 83 6.42 3.20 -1.70
N TRP A 84 6.82 4.37 -1.20
CA TRP A 84 5.90 5.29 -0.53
C TRP A 84 5.29 6.31 -1.50
N LEU A 85 4.00 6.58 -1.32
CA LEU A 85 3.20 7.55 -2.08
C LEU A 85 3.10 8.89 -1.36
N ALA A 86 2.99 8.86 -0.04
CA ALA A 86 2.97 10.02 0.83
C ALA A 86 3.63 9.67 2.17
N ASN A 87 4.37 10.61 2.75
CA ASN A 87 5.19 10.37 3.94
C ASN A 87 4.95 11.47 4.99
N ASN A 88 5.14 11.14 6.27
CA ASN A 88 4.98 12.06 7.40
C ASN A 88 3.61 12.73 7.51
N LEU A 89 2.54 12.02 7.12
CA LEU A 89 1.16 12.45 7.34
C LEU A 89 0.84 12.49 8.83
N ASP A 90 -0.12 13.31 9.27
CA ASP A 90 -0.52 13.39 10.68
C ASP A 90 -1.54 12.31 11.06
N LEU A 91 -1.64 11.98 12.36
CA LEU A 91 -2.50 10.92 12.90
C LEU A 91 -4.02 11.19 12.86
N SER A 92 -4.46 12.33 12.31
CA SER A 92 -5.89 12.62 12.19
C SER A 92 -6.50 11.84 11.02
N PRO A 93 -7.82 11.56 10.99
CA PRO A 93 -8.46 11.10 9.77
C PRO A 93 -8.15 12.06 8.64
N GLN A 94 -7.64 11.52 7.52
CA GLN A 94 -7.20 12.33 6.40
C GLN A 94 -7.82 11.84 5.11
N THR A 95 -8.06 12.80 4.22
CA THR A 95 -8.24 12.55 2.81
C THR A 95 -6.96 13.00 2.12
N VAL A 96 -6.23 12.06 1.52
CA VAL A 96 -4.94 12.30 0.88
C VAL A 96 -5.10 12.15 -0.61
N ASN A 97 -4.72 13.16 -1.37
CA ASN A 97 -4.64 13.06 -2.82
C ASN A 97 -3.25 12.54 -3.21
N ILE A 98 -3.22 11.43 -3.92
CA ILE A 98 -2.00 10.79 -4.41
C ILE A 98 -1.99 10.79 -5.94
N VAL A 99 -0.80 10.70 -6.52
CA VAL A 99 -0.59 10.36 -7.94
C VAL A 99 0.26 9.11 -7.98
N ILE A 100 -0.20 8.10 -8.70
CA ILE A 100 0.57 6.88 -8.95
C ILE A 100 1.24 7.01 -10.32
N PRO A 101 2.59 7.07 -10.40
CA PRO A 101 3.31 7.18 -11.67
C PRO A 101 3.03 5.98 -12.61
N PRO A 102 3.06 6.16 -13.94
CA PRO A 102 2.76 5.07 -14.89
C PRO A 102 3.79 3.95 -14.91
N ASP A 103 5.03 4.22 -14.51
CA ASP A 103 6.16 3.27 -14.54
C ASP A 103 6.19 2.33 -13.31
N VAL A 104 5.25 2.47 -12.36
CA VAL A 104 5.23 1.65 -11.14
C VAL A 104 4.75 0.22 -11.34
N ALA A 105 4.02 -0.07 -12.42
CA ALA A 105 3.55 -1.41 -12.73
C ALA A 105 3.02 -1.50 -14.17
N PRO A 106 2.90 -2.72 -14.73
CA PRO A 106 2.17 -2.93 -15.98
C PRO A 106 0.70 -2.51 -15.88
N ASN A 107 0.10 -2.20 -17.03
CA ASN A 107 -1.34 -1.97 -17.13
C ASN A 107 -2.15 -3.18 -16.63
N ASN A 108 -3.30 -2.92 -16.02
CA ASN A 108 -4.21 -3.91 -15.40
C ASN A 108 -3.64 -4.66 -14.19
N THR A 109 -2.51 -4.22 -13.64
CA THR A 109 -1.96 -4.79 -12.40
C THR A 109 -2.94 -4.60 -11.25
N LYS A 110 -3.04 -5.62 -10.39
CA LYS A 110 -3.75 -5.53 -9.11
C LYS A 110 -2.81 -4.93 -8.08
N ILE A 111 -3.19 -3.77 -7.55
CA ILE A 111 -2.40 -3.03 -6.56
C ILE A 111 -3.23 -2.83 -5.29
N GLU A 112 -2.56 -2.50 -4.19
CA GLU A 112 -3.20 -2.09 -2.95
C GLU A 112 -2.51 -0.83 -2.43
N ILE A 113 -3.24 -0.01 -1.66
CA ILE A 113 -2.65 1.06 -0.88
C ILE A 113 -2.49 0.54 0.53
N ALA A 114 -1.25 0.52 1.02
CA ALA A 114 -0.98 0.20 2.41
C ALA A 114 -0.71 1.48 3.20
N ASP A 115 -1.08 1.50 4.47
CA ASP A 115 -0.59 2.48 5.42
C ASP A 115 0.17 1.80 6.55
N SER A 116 1.04 2.57 7.19
CA SER A 116 1.69 2.20 8.43
C SER A 116 1.82 3.43 9.32
N PHE A 117 1.63 3.23 10.62
CA PHE A 117 1.97 4.23 11.61
C PHE A 117 3.48 4.40 11.67
N ILE A 118 3.93 5.65 11.65
CA ILE A 118 5.35 5.99 11.74
C ILE A 118 5.62 6.92 12.92
N LYS A 119 6.85 6.87 13.40
CA LYS A 119 7.41 7.92 14.25
C LYS A 119 8.29 8.83 13.39
N LYS A 120 7.80 10.04 13.11
CA LYS A 120 8.47 11.04 12.28
C LYS A 120 9.90 11.28 12.78
N GLY A 121 10.84 11.32 11.84
CA GLY A 121 12.27 11.44 12.15
C GLY A 121 12.96 10.16 12.67
N SER A 122 12.26 9.02 12.70
CA SER A 122 12.84 7.73 13.09
C SER A 122 12.61 6.65 12.03
N LYS A 123 13.25 5.48 12.21
CA LYS A 123 13.03 4.28 11.39
C LYS A 123 11.90 3.37 11.91
N LYS A 124 11.19 3.81 12.97
CA LYS A 124 10.17 3.00 13.62
C LYS A 124 8.84 3.11 12.88
N GLU A 125 8.27 1.96 12.57
CA GLU A 125 6.97 1.81 11.91
C GLU A 125 6.19 0.65 12.52
N SER A 126 4.87 0.68 12.35
CA SER A 126 3.99 -0.43 12.72
C SER A 126 3.92 -1.48 11.60
N GLY A 127 3.08 -2.50 11.80
CA GLY A 127 2.59 -3.31 10.69
C GLY A 127 1.77 -2.49 9.70
N TYR A 128 1.34 -3.16 8.64
CA TYR A 128 0.62 -2.56 7.52
C TYR A 128 -0.86 -2.89 7.55
N SER A 129 -1.71 -1.89 7.35
CA SER A 129 -3.11 -2.09 6.96
C SER A 129 -3.22 -1.85 5.46
N TYR A 130 -3.98 -2.70 4.76
CA TYR A 130 -4.07 -2.68 3.29
C TYR A 130 -5.48 -2.29 2.87
N SER A 131 -5.60 -1.47 1.82
CA SER A 131 -6.88 -1.25 1.16
C SER A 131 -7.42 -2.54 0.55
N GLY A 132 -8.65 -2.50 0.03
CA GLY A 132 -9.07 -3.52 -0.94
C GLY A 132 -8.24 -3.47 -2.22
N THR A 133 -8.33 -4.52 -3.04
CA THR A 133 -7.63 -4.60 -4.32
C THR A 133 -8.13 -3.54 -5.31
N ILE A 134 -7.19 -2.89 -5.99
CA ILE A 134 -7.41 -1.82 -6.96
C ILE A 134 -6.94 -2.29 -8.33
N THR A 135 -7.70 -1.98 -9.37
CA THR A 135 -7.24 -2.16 -10.75
C THR A 135 -6.45 -0.93 -11.19
N PHE A 136 -5.16 -1.12 -11.47
CA PHE A 136 -4.30 -0.05 -11.98
C PHE A 136 -4.37 0.05 -13.50
N LEU A 137 -4.73 1.23 -14.02
CA LEU A 137 -4.90 1.48 -15.45
C LEU A 137 -3.87 2.48 -15.97
N GLY A 138 -3.50 2.39 -17.24
CA GLY A 138 -2.56 3.31 -17.89
C GLY A 138 -1.09 3.12 -17.47
N GLY A 139 -0.79 2.04 -16.74
CA GLY A 139 0.58 1.67 -16.39
C GLY A 139 1.39 1.24 -17.60
N ASN A 140 2.65 1.64 -17.66
CA ASN A 140 3.63 1.24 -18.67
C ASN A 140 4.92 0.64 -18.08
N GLY A 141 4.94 0.42 -16.76
CA GLY A 141 6.06 -0.26 -16.10
C GLY A 141 6.14 -1.73 -16.48
N THR A 142 7.32 -2.32 -16.28
CA THR A 142 7.59 -3.75 -16.40
C THR A 142 8.10 -4.28 -15.06
N TRP A 143 7.93 -5.58 -14.81
CA TRP A 143 8.60 -6.22 -13.68
C TRP A 143 10.07 -6.42 -14.00
N SER A 144 10.95 -6.03 -13.10
CA SER A 144 12.38 -6.29 -13.23
C SER A 144 12.70 -7.76 -13.03
N GLN A 145 13.84 -8.23 -13.56
CA GLN A 145 14.27 -9.62 -13.35
C GLN A 145 14.43 -9.96 -11.85
N ARG A 146 14.78 -8.97 -11.02
CA ARG A 146 14.89 -9.14 -9.57
C ARG A 146 13.52 -9.41 -8.92
N GLU A 147 12.50 -8.65 -9.29
CA GLU A 147 11.13 -8.88 -8.83
C GLU A 147 10.61 -10.25 -9.26
N LEU A 148 10.86 -10.63 -10.52
CA LEU A 148 10.48 -11.95 -11.07
C LEU A 148 11.18 -13.11 -10.36
N ASN A 149 12.34 -12.87 -9.75
CA ASN A 149 13.07 -13.82 -8.91
C ASN A 149 12.58 -13.82 -7.45
N GLY A 150 11.48 -13.12 -7.13
CA GLY A 150 10.90 -13.02 -5.78
C GLY A 150 11.77 -12.21 -4.83
N ARG A 151 12.51 -11.22 -5.34
CA ARG A 151 13.38 -10.35 -4.55
C ARG A 151 12.86 -8.92 -4.59
N SER A 152 12.81 -8.30 -3.42
CA SER A 152 12.58 -6.86 -3.33
C SER A 152 13.75 -6.10 -3.95
N MET A 153 13.45 -4.99 -4.63
CA MET A 153 14.44 -4.15 -5.29
C MET A 153 15.14 -3.21 -4.31
N THR A 154 14.44 -2.74 -3.29
CA THR A 154 14.97 -1.81 -2.29
C THR A 154 14.05 -1.73 -1.08
N ASN A 155 14.44 -0.93 -0.09
CA ASN A 155 13.60 -0.67 1.07
C ASN A 155 12.49 0.35 0.72
N ALA A 156 11.24 -0.10 0.76
CA ALA A 156 10.05 0.72 0.49
C ALA A 156 9.97 2.00 1.35
N ASN A 157 10.58 2.01 2.54
CA ASN A 157 10.64 3.19 3.43
C ASN A 157 11.54 4.30 2.91
N ARG A 158 12.42 3.98 1.97
CA ARG A 158 13.37 4.93 1.38
C ARG A 158 12.98 5.35 -0.03
N LEU A 159 12.16 4.55 -0.71
CA LEU A 159 11.84 4.74 -2.11
C LEU A 159 10.49 5.44 -2.31
N PRO A 160 10.45 6.72 -2.75
CA PRO A 160 9.22 7.29 -3.27
C PRO A 160 8.83 6.62 -4.59
N CYS A 161 7.52 6.48 -4.83
CA CYS A 161 7.02 5.79 -6.02
C CYS A 161 7.41 6.45 -7.35
N PHE A 162 7.66 7.76 -7.38
CA PHE A 162 8.15 8.44 -8.59
C PHE A 162 9.59 8.06 -9.00
N LEU A 163 10.31 7.31 -8.17
CA LEU A 163 11.63 6.78 -8.48
C LEU A 163 11.63 5.27 -8.76
N LEU A 164 10.48 4.59 -8.66
CA LEU A 164 10.41 3.14 -8.80
C LEU A 164 10.87 2.68 -10.20
N GLY A 165 10.53 3.41 -11.27
CA GLY A 165 11.02 3.11 -12.61
C GLY A 165 12.55 3.24 -12.75
N CYS A 166 13.17 4.24 -12.12
CA CYS A 166 14.63 4.38 -12.10
C CYS A 166 15.30 3.19 -11.40
N VAL A 167 14.77 2.80 -10.24
CA VAL A 167 15.26 1.63 -9.49
C VAL A 167 15.10 0.34 -10.29
N ARG A 168 13.98 0.17 -11.02
CA ARG A 168 13.81 -0.97 -11.92
C ARG A 168 14.83 -1.03 -13.02
N GLN A 169 15.10 0.10 -13.70
CA GLN A 169 16.12 0.16 -14.74
C GLN A 169 17.52 -0.21 -14.21
N CYS A 170 17.85 0.20 -12.98
CA CYS A 170 19.08 -0.25 -12.32
C CYS A 170 19.10 -1.77 -12.11
N ASN A 171 17.99 -2.35 -11.66
CA ASN A 171 17.90 -3.79 -11.46
C ASN A 171 17.96 -4.54 -12.80
N ASP A 172 17.27 -4.10 -13.84
CA ASP A 172 17.34 -4.72 -15.17
C ASP A 172 18.74 -4.67 -15.78
N ARG A 173 19.49 -3.60 -15.49
CA ARG A 173 20.85 -3.42 -16.03
C ARG A 173 21.90 -4.23 -15.29
N TYR A 174 21.79 -4.30 -13.96
CA TYR A 174 22.88 -4.78 -13.11
C TYR A 174 22.58 -6.09 -12.38
N TYR A 175 21.33 -6.45 -12.17
CA TYR A 175 20.99 -7.72 -11.52
C TYR A 175 20.93 -8.85 -12.54
N THR A 176 21.84 -9.82 -12.41
CA THR A 176 21.97 -10.97 -13.32
C THR A 176 21.35 -12.25 -12.75
N GLY A 177 20.66 -12.18 -11.61
CA GLY A 177 20.15 -13.35 -10.88
C GLY A 177 21.11 -13.87 -9.80
N GLU A 178 22.37 -13.44 -9.82
CA GLU A 178 23.39 -13.84 -8.85
C GLU A 178 23.53 -12.83 -7.71
N LYS A 179 23.85 -13.31 -6.51
CA LYS A 179 24.10 -12.44 -5.33
C LYS A 179 25.21 -11.41 -5.57
N SER A 180 26.22 -11.77 -6.36
CA SER A 180 27.35 -10.90 -6.75
C SER A 180 26.89 -9.63 -7.47
N SER A 181 25.75 -9.70 -8.18
CA SER A 181 25.19 -8.63 -9.00
C SER A 181 24.28 -7.67 -8.20
N GLU A 182 23.79 -8.10 -7.03
CA GLU A 182 22.88 -7.32 -6.17
C GLU A 182 23.51 -5.99 -5.75
N LYS A 183 24.81 -6.00 -5.40
CA LYS A 183 25.50 -4.77 -4.98
C LYS A 183 25.52 -3.70 -6.07
N ALA A 184 25.75 -4.07 -7.33
CA ALA A 184 25.78 -3.10 -8.43
C ALA A 184 24.38 -2.51 -8.70
N ALA A 185 23.34 -3.35 -8.62
CA ALA A 185 21.95 -2.90 -8.74
C ALA A 185 21.54 -1.98 -7.58
N ASP A 186 21.96 -2.30 -6.36
CA ASP A 186 21.69 -1.50 -5.17
C ASP A 186 22.44 -0.16 -5.24
N ASP A 187 23.74 -0.16 -5.58
CA ASP A 187 24.54 1.06 -5.71
C ASP A 187 23.98 1.99 -6.80
N CYS A 188 23.46 1.45 -7.91
CA CYS A 188 22.73 2.21 -8.93
C CYS A 188 21.40 2.76 -8.39
N SER A 189 20.61 1.94 -7.70
CA SER A 189 19.33 2.34 -7.12
C SER A 189 19.48 3.48 -6.10
N GLU A 190 20.57 3.48 -5.34
CA GLU A 190 20.94 4.58 -4.44
C GLU A 190 21.24 5.89 -5.17
N GLN A 191 21.74 5.84 -6.42
CA GLN A 191 21.92 7.04 -7.24
C GLN A 191 20.57 7.65 -7.64
N CYS A 192 19.56 6.84 -7.95
CA CYS A 192 18.19 7.33 -8.18
C CYS A 192 17.68 8.16 -6.99
N LEU A 193 17.91 7.66 -5.77
CA LEU A 193 17.51 8.35 -4.53
C LEU A 193 18.29 9.65 -4.33
N LYS A 194 19.61 9.66 -4.54
CA LYS A 194 20.45 10.86 -4.38
C LYS A 194 20.08 11.96 -5.36
N ASN A 195 19.92 11.62 -6.64
CA ASN A 195 19.63 12.60 -7.70
C ASN A 195 18.25 13.27 -7.53
N SER A 196 17.32 12.60 -6.83
CA SER A 196 16.02 13.17 -6.49
C SER A 196 16.11 14.30 -5.44
N GLY A 197 17.08 14.23 -4.52
CA GLY A 197 17.31 15.26 -3.52
C GLY A 197 17.81 16.56 -4.14
N GLU A 198 18.70 16.47 -5.13
CA GLU A 198 19.23 17.62 -5.87
C GLU A 198 18.16 18.24 -6.79
N SER A 199 17.29 17.42 -7.38
CA SER A 199 16.17 17.88 -8.21
C SER A 199 15.06 18.56 -7.40
N SER A 200 14.91 18.24 -6.11
CA SER A 200 13.91 18.87 -5.23
C SER A 200 14.16 20.36 -4.96
N MET A 201 15.42 20.81 -5.06
CA MET A 201 15.78 22.24 -5.02
C MET A 201 15.60 22.93 -6.40
N GLY A 202 15.60 22.18 -7.50
CA GLY A 202 15.38 22.71 -8.85
C GLY A 202 13.91 22.76 -9.28
N HIS A 203 13.08 21.82 -8.82
CA HIS A 203 11.68 21.70 -9.25
C HIS A 203 10.72 22.70 -8.58
N LEU A 204 11.07 23.21 -7.39
CA LEU A 204 10.37 24.35 -6.77
C LEU A 204 10.61 25.66 -7.55
N SER A 205 11.71 25.76 -8.31
CA SER A 205 12.02 26.95 -9.11
C SER A 205 11.22 27.00 -10.42
N LEU A 206 10.99 25.85 -11.07
CA LEU A 206 10.30 25.81 -12.37
C LEU A 206 8.78 26.02 -12.26
N VAL A 207 8.14 25.50 -11.20
CA VAL A 207 6.70 25.69 -10.97
C VAL A 207 6.38 27.13 -10.56
N ALA A 208 7.27 27.79 -9.80
CA ALA A 208 7.15 29.21 -9.47
C ALA A 208 7.34 30.11 -10.70
N LEU A 209 8.26 29.76 -11.62
CA LEU A 209 8.46 30.52 -12.87
C LEU A 209 7.26 30.43 -13.82
N LEU A 210 6.63 29.25 -13.93
CA LEU A 210 5.47 29.06 -14.81
C LEU A 210 4.20 29.76 -14.27
N MET A 211 4.00 29.81 -12.95
CA MET A 211 2.88 30.56 -12.36
C MET A 211 3.09 32.08 -12.36
N GLY A 212 4.34 32.57 -12.35
CA GLY A 212 4.66 33.99 -12.52
C GLY A 212 4.44 34.51 -13.95
N ILE A 213 4.64 33.67 -14.97
CA ILE A 213 4.46 34.07 -16.38
C ILE A 213 2.97 34.12 -16.76
N VAL A 214 2.13 33.24 -16.21
CA VAL A 214 0.68 33.21 -16.50
C VAL A 214 -0.05 34.41 -15.88
N THR A 215 0.39 34.89 -14.71
CA THR A 215 -0.23 36.06 -14.06
C THR A 215 0.14 37.39 -14.73
N TRP A 216 1.32 37.50 -15.36
CA TRP A 216 1.72 38.72 -16.08
C TRP A 216 1.01 38.89 -17.44
N ARG A 217 0.69 37.81 -18.15
CA ARG A 217 -0.01 37.90 -19.45
C ARG A 217 -1.50 38.21 -19.36
N LEU A 218 -2.14 37.97 -18.21
CA LEU A 218 -3.55 38.33 -18.02
C LEU A 218 -3.75 39.82 -17.67
N ALA A 219 -2.72 40.49 -17.15
CA ALA A 219 -2.80 41.93 -16.81
C ALA A 219 -2.64 42.87 -18.02
N GLN A 220 -2.15 42.38 -19.17
CA GLN A 220 -1.97 43.20 -20.39
C GLN A 220 -3.12 43.09 -21.41
N LEU A 221 -4.18 42.33 -21.09
CA LEU A 221 -5.34 42.14 -21.98
C LEU A 221 -6.60 42.88 -21.48
N VAL A 222 -6.48 43.72 -20.45
CA VAL A 222 -7.59 44.48 -19.84
C VAL A 222 -7.28 45.99 -19.73
N LEU A 223 -6.34 46.51 -20.52
CA LEU A 223 -6.11 47.96 -20.69
C LEU A 223 -6.14 48.34 -22.16
#